data_AF-A0A939HDI0-F1
#
_entry.id   AF-A0A939HDI0-F1
#
_cell.length_a   1.000
_cell.length_b   1.000
_cell.length_c   1.000
_cell.angle_alpha   90.00
_cell.angle_beta   90.00
_cell.angle_gamma   90.00
#
_symmetry.space_group_name_H-M   'P 1'
#
loop_
_entity.id
_entity.type
_entity.pdbx_description
1 polymer ?
#
loop_
_entity_poly.entity_id
_entity_poly.type
_entity_poly.pdbx_seq_one_letter_code
_entity_poly.pdbx_strand_id
1 'polypeptide(L)'
;MDFIMTMLLLILLSLAVYHDLKFRKVPNKITVPMALAGILLSVLHSGLEGLVFSIVGHVFGLLIFIIPYMMGGMGAGDVKLMASIGALMGWRFTMWTALGAALAGGLMVVLYMTYKKELGNTLLKAVGILLIPLGKRIYEKTFSPKILKMVSYFENKQSRSSAVYIPYAVAIATGSILVLFGAFVNF
;
A
#
# COMPACT_ATOMS: atom_id res chain seq x y z
N MET A 1 -2.06 -17.37 -21.84
CA MET A 1 -2.87 -16.72 -20.79
C MET A 1 -2.16 -15.50 -20.20
N ASP A 2 -0.83 -15.54 -20.10
CA ASP A 2 -0.03 -14.45 -19.52
C ASP A 2 -0.24 -13.10 -20.21
N PHE A 3 -0.36 -13.06 -21.55
CA PHE A 3 -0.64 -11.83 -22.28
C PHE A 3 -1.99 -11.20 -21.89
N ILE A 4 -3.04 -12.01 -21.74
CA ILE A 4 -4.38 -11.55 -21.36
C ILE A 4 -4.37 -11.01 -19.93
N MET A 5 -3.75 -11.75 -18.99
CA MET A 5 -3.61 -11.30 -17.60
C MET A 5 -2.82 -9.98 -17.49
N THR A 6 -1.76 -9.84 -18.29
CA THR A 6 -0.95 -8.62 -18.36
C THR A 6 -1.77 -7.44 -18.89
N MET A 7 -2.58 -7.65 -19.94
CA MET A 7 -3.49 -6.60 -20.45
C MET A 7 -4.53 -6.18 -19.41
N LEU A 8 -5.13 -7.13 -18.70
CA LEU A 8 -6.09 -6.85 -17.62
C LEU A 8 -5.43 -6.08 -16.47
N LEU A 9 -4.21 -6.45 -16.09
CA LEU A 9 -3.42 -5.72 -15.11
C LEU A 9 -3.19 -4.27 -15.54
N LEU A 10 -2.74 -4.03 -16.77
CA LEU A 10 -2.50 -2.67 -17.28
C LEU A 10 -3.79 -1.82 -17.31
N ILE A 11 -4.92 -2.42 -17.67
CA ILE A 11 -6.24 -1.77 -17.61
C ILE A 11 -6.60 -1.43 -16.17
N LEU A 12 -6.46 -2.37 -15.24
CA LEU A 12 -6.73 -2.18 -13.82
C LEU A 12 -5.90 -1.02 -13.26
N LEU A 13 -4.59 -1.01 -13.52
CA LEU A 13 -3.67 0.02 -13.05
C LEU A 13 -4.02 1.39 -13.62
N SER A 14 -4.27 1.47 -14.93
CA SER A 14 -4.63 2.73 -15.60
C SER A 14 -5.93 3.31 -15.04
N LEU A 15 -6.95 2.47 -14.84
CA LEU A 15 -8.22 2.87 -14.25
C LEU A 15 -8.08 3.28 -12.79
N ALA A 16 -7.29 2.53 -12.00
CA ALA A 16 -7.04 2.86 -10.60
C ALA A 16 -6.32 4.19 -10.46
N VAL A 17 -5.27 4.44 -11.25
CA VAL A 17 -4.54 5.73 -11.28
C VAL A 17 -5.46 6.87 -11.67
N TYR A 18 -6.26 6.71 -12.72
CA TYR A 18 -7.21 7.74 -13.15
C TYR A 18 -8.21 8.09 -12.04
N HIS A 19 -8.81 7.08 -11.41
CA HIS A 19 -9.80 7.29 -10.35
C HIS A 19 -9.18 7.84 -9.06
N ASP A 20 -7.97 7.41 -8.70
CA ASP A 20 -7.25 7.94 -7.55
C ASP A 20 -6.89 9.42 -7.75
N LEU A 21 -6.31 9.79 -8.91
CA LEU A 21 -5.97 11.18 -9.19
C LEU A 21 -7.20 12.10 -9.28
N LYS A 22 -8.31 11.63 -9.86
CA LYS A 22 -9.51 12.46 -10.07
C LYS A 22 -10.44 12.50 -8.87
N PHE A 23 -10.63 11.38 -8.19
CA PHE A 23 -11.65 11.22 -7.14
C PHE A 23 -11.07 10.82 -5.78
N ARG A 24 -9.74 10.63 -5.67
CA ARG A 24 -9.02 10.19 -4.45
C ARG A 24 -9.54 8.88 -3.87
N LYS A 25 -10.13 8.05 -4.73
CA LYS A 25 -10.78 6.79 -4.36
C LYS A 25 -10.67 5.80 -5.50
N VAL A 26 -10.17 4.60 -5.21
CA VAL A 26 -10.25 3.46 -6.13
C VAL A 26 -11.59 2.73 -5.90
N PRO A 27 -12.51 2.71 -6.89
CA PRO A 27 -13.84 2.16 -6.68
C PRO A 27 -13.85 0.62 -6.75
N ASN A 28 -14.68 0.01 -5.90
CA ASN A 28 -14.89 -1.45 -5.89
C ASN A 28 -15.39 -1.98 -7.25
N LYS A 29 -16.07 -1.12 -8.03
CA LYS A 29 -16.55 -1.45 -9.39
C LYS A 29 -15.43 -1.82 -10.36
N ILE A 30 -14.18 -1.49 -10.03
CA ILE A 30 -13.01 -1.81 -10.86
C ILE A 30 -12.23 -2.98 -10.23
N THR A 31 -11.99 -2.93 -8.91
CA THR A 31 -11.21 -3.97 -8.23
C THR A 31 -11.94 -5.31 -8.18
N VAL A 32 -13.23 -5.33 -7.85
CA VAL A 32 -13.98 -6.59 -7.70
C VAL A 32 -14.10 -7.36 -9.01
N PRO A 33 -14.49 -6.75 -10.15
CA PRO A 33 -14.54 -7.48 -11.42
C PRO A 33 -13.17 -7.97 -11.86
N MET A 34 -12.10 -7.21 -11.63
CA MET A 34 -10.74 -7.63 -11.98
C MET A 34 -10.24 -8.80 -11.13
N ALA A 35 -10.54 -8.81 -9.83
CA ALA A 35 -10.25 -9.94 -8.96
C ALA A 35 -11.01 -11.21 -9.42
N LEU A 36 -12.30 -11.09 -9.73
CA LEU A 36 -13.10 -12.19 -10.25
C LEU A 36 -12.60 -12.69 -11.60
N ALA A 37 -12.23 -11.79 -12.50
CA ALA A 37 -11.63 -12.13 -13.80
C ALA A 37 -10.32 -12.91 -13.62
N GLY A 38 -9.45 -12.48 -12.71
CA GLY A 38 -8.20 -13.20 -12.41
C GLY A 38 -8.45 -14.61 -11.88
N ILE A 39 -9.37 -14.77 -10.94
CA ILE A 39 -9.75 -16.09 -10.44
C ILE A 39 -10.32 -16.96 -11.56
N LEU A 40 -11.30 -16.46 -12.33
CA LEU A 40 -11.94 -17.23 -13.38
C LEU A 40 -10.95 -17.65 -14.47
N LEU A 41 -10.10 -16.73 -14.93
CA LEU A 41 -9.13 -17.02 -15.99
C LEU A 41 -8.06 -18.01 -15.52
N SER A 42 -7.58 -17.90 -14.28
CA SER A 42 -6.65 -18.87 -13.72
C SER A 42 -7.27 -20.26 -13.57
N VAL A 43 -8.53 -20.34 -13.12
CA VAL A 43 -9.28 -21.61 -13.06
C VAL A 43 -9.43 -22.22 -14.45
N LEU A 44 -9.76 -21.42 -15.46
CA LEU A 44 -9.86 -21.90 -16.84
C LEU A 44 -8.51 -22.35 -17.41
N HIS A 45 -7.41 -21.76 -16.94
CA HIS A 45 -6.07 -22.09 -17.42
C HIS A 45 -5.49 -23.36 -16.80
N SER A 46 -5.64 -23.52 -15.48
CA SER A 46 -4.92 -24.55 -14.70
C SER A 46 -5.82 -25.29 -13.69
N GLY A 47 -7.15 -25.16 -13.83
CA GLY A 47 -8.12 -25.83 -12.97
C GLY A 47 -7.98 -25.45 -11.50
N LEU A 48 -7.89 -26.46 -10.62
CA LEU A 48 -7.74 -26.27 -9.18
C LEU A 48 -6.42 -25.58 -8.79
N GLU A 49 -5.33 -25.84 -9.51
CA GLU A 49 -4.05 -25.16 -9.23
C GLU A 49 -4.16 -23.66 -9.51
N GLY A 50 -4.84 -23.28 -10.58
CA GLY A 50 -5.12 -21.87 -10.91
C GLY A 50 -6.05 -21.19 -9.91
N LEU A 51 -7.02 -21.93 -9.35
CA LEU A 51 -7.86 -21.45 -8.25
C LEU A 51 -7.00 -21.12 -7.02
N VAL A 52 -6.15 -22.06 -6.61
CA VAL A 52 -5.25 -21.89 -5.46
C VAL A 52 -4.30 -20.72 -5.69
N PHE A 53 -3.67 -20.64 -6.87
CA PHE A 53 -2.79 -19.55 -7.25
C PHE A 53 -3.45 -18.17 -7.07
N SER A 54 -4.68 -18.03 -7.59
CA SER A 54 -5.40 -16.75 -7.57
C SER A 54 -5.93 -16.40 -6.19
N ILE A 55 -6.46 -17.37 -5.44
CA ILE A 55 -6.93 -17.14 -4.07
C ILE A 55 -5.76 -16.79 -3.16
N VAL A 56 -4.66 -17.52 -3.24
CA VAL A 56 -3.46 -17.24 -2.44
C VAL A 56 -2.92 -15.85 -2.78
N GLY A 57 -2.81 -15.50 -4.06
CA GLY A 57 -2.42 -14.16 -4.47
C GLY A 57 -3.37 -13.07 -3.97
N HIS A 58 -4.68 -13.30 -4.08
CA HIS A 58 -5.71 -12.36 -3.61
C HIS A 58 -5.61 -12.10 -2.10
N VAL A 59 -5.59 -13.17 -1.31
CA VAL A 59 -5.48 -13.11 0.15
C VAL A 59 -4.15 -12.46 0.55
N PHE A 60 -3.04 -12.82 -0.10
CA PHE A 60 -1.75 -12.21 0.15
C PHE A 60 -1.77 -10.69 -0.11
N GLY A 61 -2.38 -10.26 -1.21
CA GLY A 61 -2.55 -8.84 -1.53
C GLY A 61 -3.41 -8.07 -0.52
N LEU A 62 -4.42 -8.71 0.09
CA LEU A 62 -5.16 -8.12 1.21
C LEU A 62 -4.28 -8.00 2.47
N LEU A 63 -3.58 -9.09 2.81
CA LEU A 63 -2.80 -9.19 4.05
C LEU A 63 -1.62 -8.22 4.07
N ILE A 64 -0.93 -8.03 2.95
CA ILE A 64 0.27 -7.17 2.93
C ILE A 64 -0.05 -5.70 3.25
N PHE A 65 -1.25 -5.24 2.92
CA PHE A 65 -1.69 -3.86 3.15
C PHE A 65 -2.66 -3.70 4.32
N ILE A 66 -3.00 -4.76 5.05
CA ILE A 66 -3.93 -4.66 6.19
C ILE A 66 -3.34 -3.83 7.34
N ILE A 67 -2.04 -3.98 7.63
CA ILE A 67 -1.36 -3.24 8.69
C ILE A 67 -1.33 -1.73 8.37
N PRO A 68 -0.82 -1.29 7.19
CA PRO A 68 -0.88 0.12 6.79
C PRO A 68 -2.31 0.69 6.77
N TYR A 69 -3.30 -0.09 6.35
CA TYR A 69 -4.69 0.30 6.36
C TYR A 69 -5.24 0.53 7.78
N MET A 70 -4.99 -0.39 8.71
CA MET A 70 -5.40 -0.25 10.11
C MET A 70 -4.71 0.92 10.82
N MET A 71 -3.48 1.25 10.41
CA MET A 71 -2.76 2.43 10.90
C MET A 71 -3.27 3.75 10.29
N GLY A 72 -4.28 3.71 9.40
CA GLY A 72 -4.81 4.87 8.71
C GLY A 72 -3.89 5.46 7.64
N GLY A 73 -2.87 4.70 7.21
CA GLY A 73 -1.88 5.16 6.24
C GLY A 73 -2.41 5.17 4.80
N MET A 74 -3.31 4.26 4.45
CA MET A 74 -3.85 4.13 3.09
C MET A 74 -5.35 3.78 3.08
N GLY A 75 -6.00 3.90 1.92
CA GLY A 75 -7.43 3.63 1.78
C GLY A 75 -7.75 2.14 1.59
N ALA A 76 -8.98 1.73 1.95
CA ALA A 76 -9.47 0.38 1.68
C ALA A 76 -9.51 0.04 0.17
N GLY A 77 -9.59 1.07 -0.69
CA GLY A 77 -9.52 0.90 -2.14
C GLY A 77 -8.15 0.38 -2.60
N ASP A 78 -7.07 0.87 -1.98
CA ASP A 78 -5.69 0.48 -2.32
C ASP A 78 -5.40 -0.97 -1.90
N VAL A 79 -5.93 -1.38 -0.75
CA VAL A 79 -5.87 -2.78 -0.27
C VAL A 79 -6.58 -3.71 -1.26
N LYS A 80 -7.76 -3.32 -1.75
CA LYS A 80 -8.53 -4.10 -2.73
C LYS A 80 -7.86 -4.11 -4.11
N LEU A 81 -7.23 -3.02 -4.51
CA LEU A 81 -6.44 -2.95 -5.73
C LEU A 81 -5.32 -4.00 -5.66
N MET A 82 -4.60 -4.06 -4.55
CA MET A 82 -3.52 -5.01 -4.36
C MET A 82 -3.99 -6.46 -4.34
N ALA A 83 -5.14 -6.72 -3.73
CA ALA A 83 -5.79 -8.02 -3.78
C ALA A 83 -6.21 -8.44 -5.20
N SER A 84 -6.61 -7.47 -6.03
CA SER A 84 -6.97 -7.72 -7.43
C SER A 84 -5.73 -8.03 -8.28
N ILE A 85 -4.63 -7.32 -8.04
CA ILE A 85 -3.32 -7.61 -8.65
C ILE A 85 -2.87 -9.03 -8.27
N GLY A 86 -3.02 -9.42 -7.01
CA GLY A 86 -2.66 -10.77 -6.57
C GLY A 86 -3.55 -11.87 -7.14
N ALA A 87 -4.84 -11.61 -7.34
CA ALA A 87 -5.71 -12.56 -8.04
C ALA A 87 -5.27 -12.78 -9.51
N LEU A 88 -4.75 -11.75 -10.17
CA LEU A 88 -4.32 -11.80 -11.58
C LEU A 88 -2.91 -12.39 -11.75
N MET A 89 -1.96 -11.97 -10.90
CA MET A 89 -0.52 -12.20 -11.11
C MET A 89 0.12 -13.08 -10.02
N GLY A 90 -0.65 -13.49 -9.01
CA GLY A 90 -0.19 -14.32 -7.92
C GLY A 90 0.59 -13.58 -6.82
N TRP A 91 0.94 -14.32 -5.78
CA TRP A 91 1.54 -13.75 -4.56
C TRP A 91 2.97 -13.21 -4.76
N ARG A 92 3.80 -13.85 -5.60
CA ARG A 92 5.19 -13.43 -5.85
C ARG A 92 5.25 -12.05 -6.51
N PHE A 93 4.46 -11.87 -7.57
CA PHE A 93 4.33 -10.58 -8.25
C PHE A 93 3.79 -9.51 -7.29
N THR A 94 2.81 -9.87 -6.47
CA THR A 94 2.21 -8.98 -5.46
C THR A 94 3.23 -8.54 -4.42
N MET A 95 4.08 -9.45 -3.92
CA MET A 95 5.13 -9.13 -2.97
C MET A 95 6.11 -8.09 -3.54
N TRP A 96 6.63 -8.32 -4.74
CA TRP A 96 7.54 -7.38 -5.39
C TRP A 96 6.86 -6.05 -5.73
N THR A 97 5.59 -6.10 -6.13
CA THR A 97 4.79 -4.90 -6.38
C THR A 97 4.62 -4.08 -5.10
N ALA A 98 4.40 -4.73 -3.95
CA ALA A 98 4.28 -4.06 -2.66
C ALA A 98 5.58 -3.36 -2.27
N LEU A 99 6.72 -4.03 -2.46
CA LEU A 99 8.04 -3.46 -2.21
C LEU A 99 8.31 -2.26 -3.14
N GLY A 100 8.05 -2.41 -4.44
CA GLY A 100 8.15 -1.32 -5.41
C GLY A 100 7.24 -0.13 -5.07
N ALA A 101 6.01 -0.41 -4.65
CA ALA A 101 5.05 0.61 -4.21
C ALA A 101 5.51 1.33 -2.93
N ALA A 102 6.09 0.60 -1.97
CA ALA A 102 6.64 1.19 -0.76
C ALA A 102 7.81 2.13 -1.07
N LEU A 103 8.72 1.73 -1.97
CA LEU A 103 9.82 2.57 -2.44
C LEU A 103 9.32 3.82 -3.18
N ALA A 104 8.39 3.64 -4.12
CA ALA A 104 7.81 4.74 -4.89
C ALA A 104 7.04 5.73 -3.99
N GLY A 105 6.22 5.22 -3.06
CA GLY A 105 5.50 6.02 -2.10
C GLY A 105 6.42 6.76 -1.13
N GLY A 106 7.47 6.10 -0.63
CA GLY A 106 8.50 6.73 0.19
C GLY A 106 9.21 7.87 -0.54
N LEU A 107 9.59 7.66 -1.80
CA LEU A 107 10.21 8.69 -2.64
C LEU A 107 9.26 9.88 -2.87
N MET A 108 7.98 9.63 -3.16
CA MET A 108 6.98 10.71 -3.32
C MET A 108 6.85 11.57 -2.06
N VAL A 109 6.86 10.95 -0.88
CA VAL A 109 6.82 11.65 0.40
C VAL A 109 8.06 12.53 0.59
N VAL A 110 9.25 11.99 0.33
CA VAL A 110 10.51 12.72 0.43
C VAL A 110 10.54 13.91 -0.53
N LEU A 111 10.14 13.72 -1.80
CA LEU A 111 10.10 14.78 -2.80
C LEU A 111 9.12 15.89 -2.43
N TYR A 112 7.89 15.53 -2.05
CA TYR A 112 6.86 16.48 -1.64
C TYR A 112 7.31 17.32 -0.43
N MET A 113 8.00 16.70 0.53
CA MET A 113 8.45 17.38 1.75
C MET A 113 9.71 18.21 1.55
N THR A 114 10.60 17.79 0.65
CA THR A 114 11.75 18.61 0.24
C THR A 114 11.27 19.89 -0.42
N TYR A 115 10.25 19.79 -1.28
CA TYR A 115 9.61 20.94 -1.90
C TYR A 115 8.99 21.90 -0.87
N LYS A 116 8.40 21.37 0.22
CA LYS A 116 7.85 22.18 1.32
C LYS A 116 8.87 22.62 2.39
N LYS A 117 10.14 22.21 2.30
CA LYS A 117 11.20 22.44 3.32
C LYS A 117 10.85 21.96 4.74
N GLU A 118 9.98 20.97 4.89
CA GLU A 118 9.51 20.46 6.19
C GLU A 118 10.09 19.09 6.60
N LEU A 119 11.11 18.59 5.89
CA LEU A 119 11.71 17.25 6.10
C LEU A 119 11.99 16.91 7.57
N GLY A 120 12.61 17.84 8.31
CA GLY A 120 12.95 17.63 9.73
C GLY A 120 11.72 17.43 10.62
N ASN A 121 10.62 18.14 10.35
CA ASN A 121 9.39 17.99 11.11
C ASN A 121 8.69 16.64 10.84
N THR A 122 8.87 16.05 9.66
CA THR A 122 8.34 14.72 9.35
C THR A 122 9.16 13.61 9.97
N LEU A 123 10.49 13.68 9.91
CA LEU A 123 11.34 12.69 10.59
C LEU A 123 11.04 12.66 12.09
N LEU A 124 10.86 13.84 12.72
CA LEU A 124 10.42 13.95 14.11
C LEU A 124 9.04 13.31 14.34
N LYS A 125 8.09 13.42 13.40
CA LYS A 125 6.77 12.77 13.49
C LYS A 125 6.86 11.25 13.33
N ALA A 126 7.65 10.77 12.37
CA ALA A 126 7.90 9.34 12.14
C ALA A 126 8.54 8.69 13.37
N VAL A 127 9.52 9.36 13.97
CA VAL A 127 10.11 8.98 15.26
C VAL A 127 9.05 9.01 16.37
N GLY A 128 8.18 10.03 16.40
CA GLY A 128 7.05 10.12 17.33
C GLY A 128 6.10 8.92 17.27
N ILE A 129 5.78 8.40 16.08
CA ILE A 129 4.94 7.20 15.91
C ILE A 129 5.54 5.98 16.64
N LEU A 130 6.86 5.83 16.61
CA LEU A 130 7.56 4.75 17.30
C LEU A 130 7.71 5.01 18.80
N LEU A 131 7.99 6.27 19.19
CA LEU A 131 8.30 6.64 20.57
C LEU A 131 7.06 6.84 21.45
N ILE A 132 5.93 7.34 20.94
CA ILE A 132 4.71 7.56 21.72
C ILE A 132 4.19 6.27 22.39
N PRO A 133 4.00 5.14 21.69
CA PRO A 133 3.48 3.92 22.33
C PRO A 133 4.46 3.34 23.36
N LEU A 134 5.77 3.44 23.10
CA LEU A 134 6.80 3.03 24.06
C LEU A 134 6.83 3.95 25.28
N GLY A 135 6.81 5.26 25.05
CA GLY A 135 6.82 6.27 26.10
C GLY A 135 5.59 6.19 27.01
N LYS A 136 4.41 5.89 26.45
CA LYS A 136 3.17 5.68 27.23
C LYS A 136 3.28 4.45 28.13
N ARG A 137 3.79 3.31 27.61
CA ARG A 137 4.05 2.10 28.41
C ARG A 137 5.09 2.33 29.52
N ILE A 138 6.14 3.11 29.25
CA ILE A 138 7.17 3.42 30.27
C ILE A 138 6.58 4.39 31.31
N TYR A 139 5.80 5.38 30.88
CA TYR A 139 5.12 6.30 31.80
C TYR A 139 4.18 5.55 32.76
N GLU A 140 3.38 4.61 32.26
CA GLU A 140 2.50 3.77 33.09
C GLU A 140 3.27 2.99 34.18
N LYS A 141 4.54 2.62 33.92
CA LYS A 141 5.38 1.90 34.88
C LYS A 141 6.20 2.80 35.81
N THR A 142 6.63 3.98 35.35
CA THR A 142 7.59 4.82 36.08
C THR A 142 6.96 6.08 36.66
N PHE A 143 5.75 6.47 36.22
CA PHE A 143 5.07 7.72 36.60
C PHE A 143 5.94 8.98 36.49
N SER A 144 6.92 8.98 35.57
CA SER A 144 7.88 10.07 35.44
C SER A 144 7.30 11.25 34.65
N PRO A 145 7.27 12.48 35.22
CA PRO A 145 6.73 13.66 34.55
C PRO A 145 7.53 14.07 33.30
N LYS A 146 8.82 13.69 33.22
CA LYS A 146 9.66 13.94 32.03
C LYS A 146 9.16 13.16 30.81
N ILE A 147 8.72 11.92 31.01
CA ILE A 147 8.23 11.05 29.93
C ILE A 147 6.87 11.55 29.43
N LEU A 148 5.98 11.96 30.34
CA LEU A 148 4.70 12.56 29.97
C LEU A 148 4.88 13.83 29.13
N LYS A 149 5.82 14.70 29.52
CA LYS A 149 6.15 15.92 28.76
C LYS A 149 6.74 15.62 27.37
N MET A 150 7.54 14.57 27.25
CA MET A 150 8.07 14.09 25.96
C MET A 150 6.96 13.53 25.07
N VAL A 151 6.10 12.64 25.59
CA VAL A 151 4.98 12.04 24.84
C VAL A 151 4.01 13.12 24.36
N SER A 152 3.59 14.03 25.24
CA SER A 152 2.68 15.13 24.90
C SER A 152 3.25 16.14 23.90
N TYR A 153 4.58 16.35 23.88
CA TYR A 153 5.23 17.15 22.83
C TYR A 153 5.05 16.54 21.44
N PHE A 154 5.29 15.23 21.30
CA PHE A 154 5.12 14.53 20.03
C PHE A 154 3.65 14.43 19.62
N GLU A 155 2.75 14.15 20.56
CA GLU A 155 1.31 14.03 20.33
C GLU A 155 0.70 15.36 19.81
N ASN A 156 1.07 16.49 20.41
CA ASN A 156 0.61 17.82 19.98
C ASN A 156 1.16 18.20 18.59
N LYS A 157 2.42 17.85 18.31
CA LYS A 157 3.06 18.09 17.00
C LYS A 157 2.49 17.22 15.88
N GLN A 158 1.99 16.03 16.22
CA GLN A 158 1.33 15.12 15.28
C GLN A 158 -0.10 15.60 14.95
N SER A 159 -0.85 16.05 15.96
CA SER A 159 -2.21 16.58 15.83
C SER A 159 -2.31 17.83 14.92
N ARG A 160 -1.29 18.70 14.93
CA ARG A 160 -1.25 19.90 14.08
C ARG A 160 -0.97 19.64 12.59
N SER A 161 -0.69 18.40 12.19
CA SER A 161 -0.31 18.09 10.81
C SER A 161 -1.53 17.67 9.98
N SER A 162 -1.89 18.48 8.98
CA SER A 162 -2.82 18.03 7.94
C SER A 162 -2.27 16.79 7.22
N ALA A 163 -3.09 15.74 7.09
CA ALA A 163 -2.72 14.53 6.36
C ALA A 163 -2.35 14.87 4.91
N VAL A 164 -1.12 14.56 4.51
CA VAL A 164 -0.69 14.70 3.11
C VAL A 164 -1.35 13.58 2.34
N TYR A 165 -2.21 13.93 1.38
CA TYR A 165 -2.74 12.94 0.45
C TYR A 165 -1.62 12.42 -0.43
N ILE A 166 -1.38 11.11 -0.38
CA ILE A 166 -0.43 10.40 -1.23
C ILE A 166 -1.26 9.55 -2.19
N PRO A 167 -1.09 9.71 -3.52
CA PRO A 167 -1.81 8.90 -4.50
C PRO A 167 -1.23 7.48 -4.55
N TYR A 168 -1.67 6.62 -3.63
CA TYR A 168 -1.16 5.25 -3.47
C TYR A 168 -1.37 4.39 -4.71
N ALA A 169 -2.43 4.62 -5.48
CA ALA A 169 -2.64 3.88 -6.73
C ALA A 169 -1.51 4.16 -7.74
N VAL A 170 -0.95 5.37 -7.76
CA VAL A 170 0.22 5.70 -8.59
C VAL A 170 1.45 4.95 -8.11
N ALA A 171 1.70 4.91 -6.80
CA ALA A 171 2.83 4.16 -6.24
C ALA A 171 2.70 2.65 -6.55
N ILE A 172 1.51 2.08 -6.39
CA ILE A 172 1.21 0.67 -6.71
C ILE A 172 1.39 0.39 -8.20
N ALA A 173 0.89 1.26 -9.08
CA ALA A 173 1.06 1.12 -10.52
C ALA A 173 2.53 1.20 -10.93
N THR A 174 3.28 2.15 -10.36
CA THR A 174 4.72 2.28 -10.62
C THR A 174 5.47 1.02 -10.18
N GLY A 175 5.19 0.50 -8.98
CA GLY A 175 5.76 -0.75 -8.51
C GLY A 175 5.41 -1.94 -9.40
N SER A 176 4.15 -2.04 -9.83
CA SER A 176 3.69 -3.13 -10.71
C SER A 176 4.38 -3.09 -12.07
N ILE A 177 4.52 -1.90 -12.67
CA ILE A 177 5.21 -1.70 -13.95
C ILE A 177 6.69 -2.07 -13.82
N LEU A 178 7.35 -1.64 -12.74
CA LEU A 178 8.75 -2.00 -12.48
C LEU A 178 8.96 -3.52 -12.35
N VAL A 179 8.02 -4.24 -11.74
CA VAL A 179 8.10 -5.71 -11.63
C VAL A 179 7.77 -6.40 -12.96
N LEU A 180 6.92 -5.81 -13.78
CA LEU A 180 6.54 -6.35 -15.08
C LEU A 180 7.70 -6.23 -16.09
N PHE A 181 8.43 -5.12 -16.08
CA PHE A 181 9.55 -4.87 -17.01
C PHE A 181 10.93 -5.21 -16.42
N GLY A 182 11.12 -5.04 -15.12
CA GLY A 182 12.31 -5.49 -14.40
C GLY A 182 12.15 -6.96 -14.10
N ALA A 183 13.09 -7.79 -14.57
CA ALA A 183 13.09 -9.25 -14.58
C ALA A 183 13.01 -9.97 -13.20
N PHE A 184 12.25 -9.45 -12.22
CA PHE A 184 11.92 -10.10 -10.94
C PHE A 184 10.94 -11.28 -11.10
N VAL A 185 10.50 -11.56 -12.33
CA VAL A 185 9.63 -12.68 -12.70
C VAL A 185 10.44 -13.94 -13.11
N ASN A 186 11.77 -13.88 -13.19
CA ASN A 186 12.62 -15.02 -13.54
C ASN A 186 13.03 -15.90 -12.34
N PHE A 187 12.12 -16.20 -11.43
CA PHE A 187 12.35 -17.18 -10.36
C PHE A 187 11.11 -18.03 -10.13
#